data_AF-L1I9X9-F1
#
_entry.id   AF-L1I9X9-F1
#
_cell.length_a   1.000
_cell.length_b   1.000
_cell.length_c   1.000
_cell.angle_alpha   90.00
_cell.angle_beta   90.00
_cell.angle_gamma   90.00
#
_symmetry.space_group_name_H-M   'P 1'
#
loop_
_entity.id
_entity.type
_entity.pdbx_description
1 polymer ?
#
loop_
_entity_poly.entity_id
_entity_poly.type
_entity_poly.pdbx_seq_one_letter_code
_entity_poly.pdbx_strand_id
1 'polypeptide(L)'
;MHPDQAAQVRSDIFCYHVRQTCQAIIEFALANNKPFACIPCCLYSNQPQFRSRRLGDGRQVRDYESLVEFLSSMAEDIRVETLPFEGKNKVIYRMRT
;
A
#
# COMPACT_ATOMS: atom_id res chain seq x y z
N MET A 1 33.48 1.00 19.68
CA MET A 1 32.24 0.83 20.45
C MET A 1 31.11 1.44 19.63
N HIS A 2 30.50 0.64 18.75
CA HIS A 2 29.16 0.87 18.23
C HIS A 2 28.53 -0.52 18.22
N PRO A 3 27.57 -0.80 19.10
CA PRO A 3 27.14 -2.16 19.41
C PRO A 3 26.20 -2.68 18.31
N ASP A 4 26.26 -4.00 18.11
CA ASP A 4 25.19 -4.89 17.68
C ASP A 4 23.93 -4.22 17.13
N GLN A 5 23.89 -3.99 15.82
CA GLN A 5 22.62 -4.09 15.12
C GLN A 5 22.50 -5.54 14.64
N ALA A 6 22.11 -6.42 15.56
CA ALA A 6 21.46 -7.65 15.18
C ALA A 6 20.29 -7.26 14.27
N ALA A 7 20.45 -7.49 12.97
CA ALA A 7 19.36 -7.39 12.01
C ALA A 7 18.36 -8.47 12.40
N GLN A 8 17.45 -8.13 13.31
CA GLN A 8 16.36 -8.99 13.67
C GLN A 8 15.56 -9.21 12.39
N VAL A 9 15.60 -10.42 11.86
CA VAL A 9 14.81 -10.82 10.70
C VAL A 9 13.35 -10.72 11.13
N ARG A 10 12.78 -9.54 10.93
CA ARG A 10 11.35 -9.28 11.10
C ARG A 10 10.69 -9.66 9.78
N SER A 11 9.67 -10.51 9.88
CA SER A 11 8.84 -10.89 8.74
C SER A 11 7.97 -9.70 8.34
N ASP A 12 8.60 -8.71 7.71
CA ASP A 12 7.97 -7.50 7.22
C ASP A 12 7.52 -7.73 5.78
N ILE A 13 6.26 -7.40 5.47
CA ILE A 13 5.71 -7.64 4.14
C ILE A 13 6.14 -6.48 3.23
N PHE A 14 7.26 -6.67 2.54
CA PHE A 14 7.70 -5.73 1.52
C PHE A 14 7.17 -6.15 0.15
N CYS A 15 6.49 -5.23 -0.53
CA CYS A 15 5.88 -5.50 -1.82
C CYS A 15 6.27 -4.43 -2.84
N TYR A 16 7.34 -4.72 -3.57
CA TYR A 16 7.79 -3.90 -4.68
C TYR A 16 6.98 -4.20 -5.94
N HIS A 17 6.34 -3.17 -6.50
CA HIS A 17 5.74 -3.18 -7.83
C HIS A 17 4.80 -4.36 -8.12
N VAL A 18 3.82 -4.60 -7.24
CA VAL A 18 2.88 -5.70 -7.44
C VAL A 18 1.59 -5.18 -8.05
N ARG A 19 1.57 -5.20 -9.38
CA ARG A 19 0.41 -5.12 -10.28
C ARG A 19 -0.93 -5.07 -9.54
N GLN A 20 -1.61 -6.22 -9.45
CA GLN A 20 -3.00 -6.34 -8.97
C GLN A 20 -3.12 -6.60 -7.47
N THR A 21 -2.00 -6.73 -6.76
CA THR A 21 -1.93 -7.38 -5.44
C THR A 21 -1.79 -6.41 -4.29
N CYS A 22 -1.50 -5.12 -4.55
CA CYS A 22 -1.33 -4.12 -3.48
C CYS A 22 -2.50 -4.12 -2.49
N GLN A 23 -3.74 -4.15 -2.97
CA GLN A 23 -4.91 -4.21 -2.10
C GLN A 23 -4.94 -5.48 -1.25
N ALA A 24 -4.76 -6.66 -1.86
CA ALA A 24 -4.79 -7.94 -1.14
C ALA A 24 -3.69 -8.03 -0.07
N ILE A 25 -2.51 -7.45 -0.34
CA ILE A 25 -1.41 -7.37 0.63
C ILE A 25 -1.79 -6.49 1.81
N ILE A 26 -2.39 -5.32 1.55
CA ILE A 26 -2.85 -4.42 2.61
C ILE A 26 -3.92 -5.14 3.44
N GLU A 27 -4.93 -5.73 2.81
CA GLU A 27 -5.99 -6.50 3.51
C GLU A 27 -5.39 -7.59 4.40
N PHE A 28 -4.45 -8.39 3.87
CA PHE A 28 -3.78 -9.43 4.64
C PHE A 28 -2.96 -8.85 5.80
N ALA A 29 -2.20 -7.78 5.55
CA ALA A 29 -1.36 -7.16 6.56
C ALA A 29 -2.20 -6.51 7.67
N LEU A 30 -3.30 -5.83 7.31
CA LEU A 30 -4.27 -5.29 8.27
C LEU A 30 -4.85 -6.42 9.12
N ALA A 31 -5.36 -7.49 8.50
CA ALA A 31 -5.98 -8.63 9.19
C ALA A 31 -5.03 -9.38 10.13
N ASN A 32 -3.73 -9.44 9.80
CA ASN A 32 -2.72 -10.15 10.60
C ASN A 32 -1.90 -9.21 11.50
N ASN A 33 -2.31 -7.94 11.60
CA ASN A 33 -1.56 -6.88 12.25
C ASN A 33 -0.06 -6.93 11.88
N LYS A 34 0.28 -7.01 10.59
CA LYS A 34 1.66 -7.02 10.07
C LYS A 34 2.03 -5.65 9.52
N PRO A 35 3.30 -5.22 9.62
CA PRO A 35 3.76 -4.06 8.90
C PRO A 35 3.82 -4.37 7.41
N PHE A 36 3.64 -3.35 6.57
CA PHE A 36 3.73 -3.49 5.12
C PHE A 36 4.25 -2.22 4.46
N ALA A 37 4.78 -2.37 3.25
CA ALA A 37 5.01 -1.26 2.32
C ALA A 37 4.69 -1.72 0.88
N CYS A 38 3.92 -0.93 0.14
CA CYS A 38 3.56 -1.21 -1.25
C CYS A 38 3.61 0.06 -2.12
N ILE A 39 3.98 -0.08 -3.39
CA ILE A 39 3.94 1.00 -4.37
C ILE A 39 2.83 0.67 -5.39
N PRO A 40 1.65 1.30 -5.32
CA PRO A 40 0.60 1.07 -6.30
C PRO A 40 1.07 1.54 -7.68
N CYS A 41 0.81 0.74 -8.71
CA CYS A 41 1.26 1.05 -10.07
C CYS A 41 0.15 1.04 -11.12
N CYS A 42 -0.99 0.36 -10.92
CA CYS A 42 -2.02 0.21 -11.95
C CYS A 42 -3.40 0.06 -11.32
N LEU A 43 -4.40 0.65 -11.98
CA LEU A 43 -5.80 0.60 -11.54
C LEU A 43 -6.47 -0.74 -11.83
N TYR A 44 -6.06 -1.39 -12.92
CA TYR A 44 -6.75 -2.55 -13.50
C TYR A 44 -8.25 -2.29 -13.75
N SER A 45 -8.60 -1.08 -14.19
CA SER A 45 -9.99 -0.63 -14.42
C SER A 45 -10.79 -1.52 -15.39
N ASN A 46 -10.10 -2.28 -16.25
CA ASN A 46 -10.72 -3.25 -17.15
C ASN A 46 -11.20 -4.53 -16.46
N GLN A 47 -10.74 -4.83 -15.24
CA GLN A 47 -11.16 -6.00 -14.49
C GLN A 47 -12.33 -5.65 -13.54
N PRO A 48 -13.39 -6.49 -13.48
CA PRO A 48 -14.61 -6.19 -12.73
C PRO A 48 -14.38 -5.83 -11.25
N GLN A 49 -13.51 -6.57 -10.56
CA GLN A 49 -13.24 -6.40 -9.13
C GLN A 49 -12.55 -5.07 -8.78
N PHE A 50 -11.91 -4.42 -9.75
CA PHE A 50 -11.24 -3.13 -9.54
C PHE A 50 -12.09 -1.95 -10.00
N ARG A 51 -13.08 -2.19 -10.87
CA ARG A 51 -14.07 -1.19 -11.29
C ARG A 51 -15.09 -0.88 -10.19
N SER A 52 -15.31 -1.79 -9.25
CA SER A 52 -16.21 -1.60 -8.12
C SER A 52 -15.63 -0.75 -6.98
N ARG A 53 -14.33 -0.44 -6.98
CA ARG A 53 -13.69 0.39 -5.94
C ARG A 53 -14.36 1.77 -5.82
N ARG A 54 -14.64 2.18 -4.59
CA ARG A 54 -15.21 3.47 -4.24
C ARG A 54 -14.43 4.08 -3.07
N LEU A 55 -14.24 5.39 -3.12
CA LEU A 55 -13.78 6.19 -1.98
C LEU A 55 -14.89 6.26 -0.92
N GLY A 56 -14.56 6.72 0.28
CA GLY A 56 -15.51 6.84 1.40
C GLY A 56 -16.72 7.74 1.10
N ASP A 57 -16.57 8.67 0.15
CA ASP A 57 -17.64 9.56 -0.33
C ASP A 57 -18.43 9.01 -1.53
N GLY A 58 -18.16 7.78 -1.95
CA GLY A 58 -18.83 7.12 -3.07
C GLY A 58 -18.28 7.44 -4.46
N ARG A 59 -17.24 8.28 -4.59
CA ARG A 59 -16.56 8.49 -5.88
C ARG A 59 -15.87 7.22 -6.35
N GLN A 60 -15.89 6.97 -7.66
CA GLN A 60 -15.20 5.81 -8.25
C GLN A 60 -13.70 6.05 -8.39
N VAL A 61 -12.90 5.04 -8.02
CA VAL A 61 -11.45 5.05 -8.24
C VAL A 61 -11.16 4.88 -9.74
N ARG A 62 -10.66 5.93 -10.39
CA ARG A 62 -10.46 6.00 -11.86
C ARG A 62 -9.08 6.47 -12.29
N ASP A 63 -8.28 6.97 -11.37
CA ASP A 63 -6.96 7.54 -11.63
C ASP A 63 -5.98 7.15 -10.52
N TYR A 64 -4.70 7.47 -10.72
CA TYR A 64 -3.64 7.08 -9.79
C TYR A 64 -3.83 7.68 -8.39
N GLU A 65 -4.24 8.95 -8.30
CA GLU A 65 -4.42 9.65 -7.02
C GLU A 65 -5.59 9.05 -6.24
N SER A 66 -6.73 8.78 -6.88
CA SER A 66 -7.87 8.11 -6.23
C SER A 66 -7.53 6.67 -5.81
N LEU A 67 -6.61 5.98 -6.50
CA LEU A 67 -6.13 4.67 -6.04
C LEU A 67 -5.29 4.79 -4.77
N VAL A 68 -4.42 5.79 -4.71
CA VAL A 68 -3.59 6.04 -3.53
C VAL A 68 -4.47 6.43 -2.34
N GLU A 69 -5.43 7.34 -2.56
CA GLU A 69 -6.43 7.74 -1.57
C GLU A 69 -7.18 6.51 -1.04
N PHE A 70 -7.75 5.70 -1.94
CA PHE A 70 -8.49 4.48 -1.59
C PHE A 70 -7.68 3.49 -0.74
N LEU A 71 -6.42 3.24 -1.10
CA LEU A 71 -5.57 2.30 -0.37
C LEU A 71 -5.11 2.88 0.98
N SER A 72 -4.84 4.18 1.04
CA SER A 72 -4.46 4.87 2.28
C SER A 72 -5.62 5.00 3.27
N SER A 73 -6.87 5.02 2.80
CA SER A 73 -8.05 5.12 3.67
C SER A 73 -8.45 3.79 4.31
N MET A 74 -7.73 2.69 4.04
CA MET A 74 -8.09 1.36 4.56
C MET A 74 -7.86 1.22 6.07
N ALA A 75 -7.02 2.06 6.68
CA ALA A 75 -6.87 2.21 8.13
C ALA A 75 -6.24 3.58 8.46
N GLU A 76 -6.53 4.12 9.65
CA GLU A 76 -6.11 5.47 10.06
C GLU A 76 -4.58 5.62 10.22
N ASP A 77 -3.87 4.53 10.47
CA ASP A 77 -2.44 4.49 10.72
C ASP A 77 -1.60 4.21 9.45
N ILE A 78 -2.24 4.05 8.29
CA ILE A 78 -1.55 3.95 7.01
C ILE A 78 -0.98 5.32 6.62
N ARG A 79 0.26 5.31 6.13
CA ARG A 79 1.01 6.49 5.68
C ARG A 79 1.33 6.39 4.21
N VAL A 80 1.51 7.54 3.58
CA VAL A 80 1.94 7.68 2.19
C VAL A 80 3.17 8.57 2.14
N GLU A 81 4.19 8.12 1.41
CA GLU A 81 5.41 8.89 1.19
C GLU A 81 5.81 8.87 -0.29
N THR A 82 6.50 9.91 -0.75
CA THR A 82 6.96 10.03 -2.14
C THR A 82 8.43 9.67 -2.21
N LEU A 83 8.77 8.64 -2.98
CA LEU A 83 10.14 8.17 -3.15
C LEU A 83 10.86 8.96 -4.25
N PRO A 84 12.19 9.13 -4.18
CA PRO A 84 12.96 9.96 -5.10
C PRO A 84 13.26 9.24 -6.43
N PHE A 85 12.22 8.82 -7.15
CA PHE A 85 12.32 8.26 -8.50
C PHE A 85 11.12 8.68 -9.37
N GLU A 86 11.27 8.58 -10.69
CA GLU A 86 10.27 9.02 -11.67
C GLU A 86 9.11 8.03 -11.85
N GLY A 87 7.95 8.56 -12.25
CA GLY A 87 6.74 7.77 -12.49
C GLY A 87 5.91 7.58 -11.23
N LYS A 88 5.40 6.36 -11.00
CA LYS A 88 4.53 6.03 -9.85
C LYS A 88 5.40 5.74 -8.63
N ASN A 89 5.58 6.77 -7.81
CA ASN A 89 6.59 6.81 -6.76
C ASN A 89 6.03 6.98 -5.35
N LYS A 90 4.70 6.93 -5.18
CA LYS A 90 4.10 6.94 -3.85
C LYS A 90 4.18 5.55 -3.23
N VAL A 91 4.81 5.42 -2.07
CA VAL A 91 4.77 4.23 -1.23
C VAL A 91 3.67 4.38 -0.19
N ILE A 92 2.85 3.36 -0.04
CA ILE A 92 1.82 3.23 1.00
C ILE A 92 2.34 2.22 2.00
N TYR A 93 2.43 2.59 3.26
CA TYR A 93 3.01 1.73 4.29
C TYR A 93 2.31 1.89 5.63
N ARG A 94 2.50 0.89 6.48
CA ARG A 94 2.05 0.92 7.88
C ARG A 94 3.07 0.20 8.73
N MET A 95 3.46 0.81 9.84
CA MET A 95 4.32 0.20 10.85
C MET A 95 3.44 -0.42 11.95
N ARG A 96 3.90 -1.51 12.57
CA ARG A 96 3.26 -1.99 13.81
C ARG A 96 3.48 -0.93 14.90
N THR A 97 2.39 -0.48 15.51
CA THR A 97 2.39 0.24 16.78
C THR A 97 2.64 -0.69 17.96
#